data_AF-A0A9E0CE43-F1
#
_entry.id   AF-A0A9E0CE43-F1
#
_cell.length_a   1.000
_cell.length_b   1.000
_cell.length_c   1.000
_cell.angle_alpha   90.00
_cell.angle_beta   90.00
_cell.angle_gamma   90.00
#
_symmetry.space_group_name_H-M   'P 1'
#
loop_
_entity.id
_entity.type
_entity.pdbx_description
1 polymer ?
#
loop_
_entity_poly.entity_id
_entity_poly.type
_entity_poly.pdbx_seq_one_letter_code
_entity_poly.pdbx_strand_id
1 'polypeptide(L)'
;MGIDVRVFIFIVAFAIFSSVSAYGQGLESDDSQAFDEKAQVLEHSAAGSDSGTEEQSGQPIESHKDAVDISKASDQQINEAQRFYKACSNNEQLSLQHDCKCLAGEYLVARMSRGDEASHKQVFSDVRALCLKNSEDKSALNSDQGEEREEFTEAEVKEANYVFEWCQADAYMPIYHDCKCLASEFVAKRKELGRLPSRDSILSTLKGVCLNGTQMAGFLYKDCISKPALLPLHLKNVKKFCECYANQFAKGFEGLEGTRVSSNSTGALARMTMSKCQNEQRTFTLN
;
A
#
# COMPACT_ATOMS: atom_id res chain seq x y z
N MET A 1 -0.68 -6.24 58.42
CA MET A 1 -0.66 -7.03 57.18
C MET A 1 -0.37 -6.07 56.04
N GLY A 2 0.89 -6.02 55.57
CA GLY A 2 1.32 -5.10 54.53
C GLY A 2 1.12 -5.74 53.16
N ILE A 3 0.34 -5.07 52.30
CA ILE A 3 0.16 -5.47 50.89
C ILE A 3 1.25 -4.74 50.10
N ASP A 4 2.08 -5.51 49.40
CA ASP A 4 3.18 -5.01 48.57
C ASP A 4 2.63 -4.41 47.27
N VAL A 5 2.67 -3.08 47.16
CA VAL A 5 2.06 -2.29 46.07
C VAL A 5 2.91 -2.31 44.78
N ARG A 6 4.06 -3.02 44.77
CA ARG A 6 5.01 -2.97 43.65
C ARG A 6 4.62 -3.83 42.43
N VAL A 7 3.58 -4.66 42.52
CA VAL A 7 3.18 -5.58 41.44
C VAL A 7 2.09 -5.01 40.52
N PHE A 8 1.40 -3.94 40.89
CA PHE A 8 0.26 -3.41 40.11
C PHE A 8 0.62 -2.46 38.96
N ILE A 9 1.89 -2.09 38.78
CA ILE A 9 2.31 -1.09 37.78
C ILE A 9 2.48 -1.68 36.37
N PHE A 10 2.54 -3.01 36.21
CA PHE A 10 2.79 -3.63 34.90
C PHE A 10 1.55 -4.00 34.07
N ILE A 11 0.33 -3.91 34.62
CA ILE A 11 -0.87 -4.45 33.94
C ILE A 11 -1.61 -3.41 33.06
N VAL A 12 -1.41 -2.11 33.26
CA VAL A 12 -2.24 -1.09 32.57
C VAL A 12 -1.71 -0.70 31.19
N ALA A 13 -0.52 -1.16 30.78
CA ALA A 13 -0.02 -0.96 29.42
C ALA A 13 -0.66 -1.88 28.36
N PHE A 14 -1.50 -2.85 28.76
CA PHE A 14 -2.05 -3.88 27.86
C PHE A 14 -3.54 -3.69 27.49
N ALA A 15 -4.26 -2.73 28.08
CA ALA A 15 -5.72 -2.71 28.02
C ALA A 15 -6.35 -1.89 26.87
N ILE A 16 -5.59 -1.43 25.86
CA ILE A 16 -6.15 -0.61 24.75
C ILE A 16 -6.16 -1.35 23.39
N PHE A 17 -5.61 -2.56 23.25
CA PHE A 17 -5.57 -3.27 21.95
C PHE A 17 -5.90 -4.77 22.06
N SER A 18 -7.11 -5.12 22.50
CA SER A 18 -7.58 -6.51 22.43
C SER A 18 -9.07 -6.60 22.14
N SER A 19 -9.46 -6.21 20.92
CA SER A 19 -10.76 -6.58 20.35
C SER A 19 -10.78 -6.40 18.84
N VAL A 20 -10.12 -7.31 18.10
CA VAL A 20 -10.49 -7.67 16.71
C VAL A 20 -10.31 -9.19 16.54
N SER A 21 -11.44 -9.86 16.31
CA SER A 21 -11.68 -11.27 16.00
C SER A 21 -10.77 -11.81 14.88
N ALA A 22 -10.21 -13.02 14.91
CA ALA A 22 -10.85 -14.35 14.91
C ALA A 22 -11.69 -14.66 13.64
N TYR A 23 -11.01 -14.83 12.50
CA TYR A 23 -11.41 -15.59 11.29
C TYR A 23 -10.10 -15.88 10.51
N GLY A 24 -9.81 -17.02 9.90
CA GLY A 24 -10.47 -18.32 9.82
C GLY A 24 -9.42 -19.41 9.58
N GLN A 25 -9.79 -20.63 9.95
CA GLN A 25 -9.06 -21.86 9.64
C GLN A 25 -9.55 -22.43 8.31
N GLY A 26 -8.63 -23.07 7.59
CA GLY A 26 -8.88 -24.29 6.82
C GLY A 26 -9.40 -24.09 5.40
N LEU A 27 -8.57 -24.49 4.42
CA LEU A 27 -8.94 -25.38 3.33
C LEU A 27 -7.66 -25.76 2.57
N GLU A 28 -7.08 -26.90 2.96
CA GLU A 28 -6.26 -27.73 2.07
C GLU A 28 -7.22 -28.46 1.12
N SER A 29 -7.02 -28.30 -0.19
CA SER A 29 -7.62 -29.18 -1.19
C SER A 29 -6.56 -29.57 -2.21
N ASP A 30 -6.20 -30.85 -2.14
CA ASP A 30 -5.48 -31.60 -3.16
C ASP A 30 -6.23 -31.55 -4.49
N ASP A 31 -5.60 -30.97 -5.53
CA ASP A 31 -5.97 -31.19 -6.93
C ASP A 31 -4.70 -31.48 -7.74
N SER A 32 -4.16 -32.68 -7.52
CA SER A 32 -3.11 -33.29 -8.35
C SER A 32 -3.75 -34.25 -9.36
N GLN A 33 -4.46 -33.72 -10.36
CA GLN A 33 -4.87 -34.47 -11.56
C GLN A 33 -5.38 -33.54 -12.66
N ALA A 34 -4.48 -33.08 -13.55
CA ALA A 34 -4.78 -32.70 -14.95
C ALA A 34 -3.57 -31.99 -15.56
N PHE A 35 -2.60 -32.73 -16.10
CA PHE A 35 -1.65 -32.17 -17.09
C PHE A 35 -1.13 -33.29 -17.99
N ASP A 36 -1.90 -33.60 -19.02
CA ASP A 36 -1.40 -34.32 -20.20
C ASP A 36 -1.93 -33.65 -21.49
N GLU A 37 -1.80 -32.32 -21.54
CA GLU A 37 -2.13 -31.50 -22.72
C GLU A 37 -1.15 -30.33 -22.87
N LYS A 38 0.15 -30.63 -22.92
CA LYS A 38 1.21 -29.69 -23.33
C LYS A 38 1.33 -29.69 -24.86
N ALA A 39 0.48 -28.95 -25.57
CA ALA A 39 0.78 -28.47 -26.94
C ALA A 39 -0.23 -27.47 -27.54
N GLN A 40 -1.52 -27.52 -27.20
CA GLN A 40 -2.53 -26.80 -28.00
C GLN A 40 -2.70 -25.30 -27.71
N VAL A 41 -2.12 -24.77 -26.62
CA VAL A 41 -2.37 -23.37 -26.22
C VAL A 41 -1.54 -22.36 -27.02
N LEU A 42 -0.42 -22.76 -27.64
CA LEU A 42 0.52 -21.85 -28.30
C LEU A 42 0.39 -21.75 -29.83
N GLU A 43 -0.33 -22.65 -30.50
CA GLU A 43 -0.44 -22.64 -31.98
C GLU A 43 -1.55 -21.74 -32.54
N HIS A 44 -2.40 -21.13 -31.71
CA HIS A 44 -3.53 -20.32 -32.19
C HIS A 44 -3.33 -18.80 -32.19
N SER A 45 -2.16 -18.30 -31.78
CA SER A 45 -1.83 -16.86 -31.81
C SER A 45 -1.21 -16.39 -33.13
N ALA A 46 -0.94 -17.29 -34.09
CA ALA A 46 -0.23 -16.98 -35.33
C ALA A 46 -1.09 -17.00 -36.62
N ALA A 47 -2.41 -17.23 -36.53
CA ALA A 47 -3.28 -17.36 -37.70
C ALA A 47 -4.29 -16.21 -37.83
N GLY A 48 -3.97 -15.26 -38.71
CA GLY A 48 -4.92 -14.57 -39.60
C GLY A 48 -5.99 -13.67 -38.99
N SER A 49 -5.78 -12.35 -39.08
CA SER A 49 -6.87 -11.38 -39.27
C SER A 49 -6.63 -10.64 -40.58
N ASP A 50 -7.26 -11.15 -41.63
CA ASP A 50 -7.41 -10.51 -42.93
C ASP A 50 -8.79 -9.83 -42.95
N SER A 51 -8.81 -8.49 -42.98
CA SER A 51 -9.92 -7.73 -43.59
C SER A 51 -9.58 -6.24 -43.69
N GLY A 52 -9.57 -5.75 -44.93
CA GLY A 52 -10.38 -4.59 -45.32
C GLY A 52 -9.89 -3.19 -44.90
N THR A 53 -9.09 -2.62 -45.79
CA THR A 53 -8.77 -1.21 -46.03
C THR A 53 -9.88 -0.20 -45.72
N GLU A 54 -9.55 0.87 -44.96
CA GLU A 54 -9.83 2.25 -45.38
C GLU A 54 -8.85 3.23 -44.70
N GLU A 55 -8.53 4.27 -45.46
CA GLU A 55 -7.30 5.05 -45.46
C GLU A 55 -7.49 6.37 -44.68
N GLN A 56 -6.69 6.61 -43.63
CA GLN A 56 -6.42 7.99 -43.20
C GLN A 56 -5.03 8.14 -42.57
N SER A 57 -4.32 9.12 -43.12
CA SER A 57 -2.90 9.44 -42.95
C SER A 57 -2.53 9.79 -41.50
N GLY A 58 -1.69 8.95 -40.91
CA GLY A 58 -0.86 9.22 -39.74
C GLY A 58 0.46 8.47 -39.90
N GLN A 59 1.60 9.13 -39.69
CA GLN A 59 2.92 8.55 -39.95
C GLN A 59 3.14 7.24 -39.17
N PRO A 60 3.71 6.18 -39.79
CA PRO A 60 3.92 4.89 -39.15
C PRO A 60 5.08 4.97 -38.15
N ILE A 61 4.80 4.65 -36.89
CA ILE A 61 5.83 4.28 -35.92
C ILE A 61 6.34 2.91 -36.36
N GLU A 62 7.58 2.83 -36.83
CA GLU A 62 8.25 1.56 -37.17
C GLU A 62 8.42 0.72 -35.89
N SER A 63 7.43 -0.15 -35.65
CA SER A 63 7.49 -1.20 -34.65
C SER A 63 8.45 -2.29 -35.16
N HIS A 64 9.73 -2.19 -34.77
CA HIS A 64 10.66 -3.30 -34.83
C HIS A 64 10.25 -4.38 -33.81
N LYS A 65 9.15 -5.10 -34.08
CA LYS A 65 8.87 -6.41 -33.47
C LYS A 65 9.66 -7.44 -34.25
N ASP A 66 10.94 -7.59 -33.91
CA ASP A 66 11.65 -8.81 -34.27
C ASP A 66 10.84 -9.98 -33.69
N ALA A 67 10.41 -10.89 -34.56
CA ALA A 67 9.57 -12.01 -34.15
C ALA A 67 10.33 -12.83 -33.10
N VAL A 68 9.88 -12.78 -31.85
CA VAL A 68 10.45 -13.55 -30.75
C VAL A 68 10.13 -15.02 -30.99
N ASP A 69 11.17 -15.83 -31.14
CA ASP A 69 11.04 -17.28 -31.31
C ASP A 69 10.67 -17.94 -29.97
N ILE A 70 9.36 -18.11 -29.74
CA ILE A 70 8.80 -18.68 -28.50
C ILE A 70 9.33 -20.10 -28.22
N SER A 71 9.83 -20.82 -29.23
CA SER A 71 10.42 -22.15 -29.04
C SER A 71 11.68 -22.14 -28.16
N LYS A 72 12.30 -20.96 -27.98
CA LYS A 72 13.46 -20.76 -27.11
C LYS A 72 13.09 -20.41 -25.65
N ALA A 73 11.81 -20.32 -25.32
CA ALA A 73 11.38 -20.06 -23.95
C ALA A 73 11.83 -21.18 -23.01
N SER A 74 12.35 -20.82 -21.84
CA SER A 74 12.68 -21.82 -20.82
C SER A 74 11.41 -22.41 -20.19
N ASP A 75 11.48 -23.64 -19.68
CA ASP A 75 10.36 -24.25 -18.95
C ASP A 75 9.92 -23.36 -17.76
N GLN A 76 10.85 -22.66 -17.13
CA GLN A 76 10.56 -21.72 -16.05
C GLN A 76 9.69 -20.56 -16.54
N GLN A 77 10.03 -19.95 -17.68
CA GLN A 77 9.26 -18.85 -18.28
C GLN A 77 7.86 -19.33 -18.72
N ILE A 78 7.77 -20.53 -19.31
CA ILE A 78 6.48 -21.14 -19.71
C ILE A 78 5.60 -21.37 -18.48
N ASN A 79 6.15 -21.96 -17.41
CA ASN A 79 5.42 -22.20 -16.17
C ASN A 79 5.02 -20.89 -15.46
N GLU A 80 5.82 -19.84 -15.57
CA GLU A 80 5.48 -18.50 -15.09
C GLU A 80 4.29 -17.91 -15.85
N ALA A 81 4.31 -17.96 -17.19
CA ALA A 81 3.22 -17.48 -18.03
C ALA A 81 1.92 -18.28 -17.80
N GLN A 82 2.00 -19.59 -17.57
CA GLN A 82 0.84 -20.42 -17.21
C GLN A 82 0.25 -20.05 -15.84
N ARG A 83 1.11 -19.77 -14.85
CA ARG A 83 0.65 -19.26 -13.53
C ARG A 83 0.00 -17.88 -13.68
N PHE A 84 0.58 -17.02 -14.50
CA PHE A 84 0.00 -15.71 -14.82
C PHE A 84 -1.38 -15.84 -15.50
N TYR A 85 -1.53 -16.74 -16.47
CA TYR A 85 -2.82 -17.05 -17.09
C TYR A 85 -3.88 -17.48 -16.07
N LYS A 86 -3.53 -18.42 -15.17
CA LYS A 86 -4.43 -18.86 -14.09
C LYS A 86 -4.78 -17.71 -13.15
N ALA A 87 -3.81 -16.88 -12.77
CA ALA A 87 -4.04 -15.71 -11.93
C ALA A 87 -4.95 -14.68 -12.61
N CYS A 88 -4.77 -14.43 -13.90
CA CYS A 88 -5.63 -13.56 -14.69
C CYS A 88 -7.05 -14.11 -14.76
N SER A 89 -7.20 -15.42 -15.05
CA SER A 89 -8.50 -16.06 -15.23
C SER A 89 -9.30 -16.15 -13.94
N ASN A 90 -8.63 -16.34 -12.80
CA ASN A 90 -9.25 -16.38 -11.48
C ASN A 90 -9.51 -14.97 -10.92
N ASN A 91 -8.95 -13.93 -11.52
CA ASN A 91 -9.19 -12.55 -11.15
C ASN A 91 -10.34 -11.99 -12.01
N GLU A 92 -11.53 -11.86 -11.43
CA GLU A 92 -12.72 -11.36 -12.13
C GLU A 92 -12.46 -10.03 -12.85
N GLN A 93 -11.75 -9.10 -12.21
CA GLN A 93 -11.48 -7.79 -12.81
C GLN A 93 -10.50 -7.88 -14.00
N LEU A 94 -9.42 -8.65 -13.85
CA LEU A 94 -8.42 -8.80 -14.91
C LEU A 94 -9.00 -9.55 -16.11
N SER A 95 -9.78 -10.60 -15.85
CA SER A 95 -10.47 -11.37 -16.88
C SER A 95 -11.62 -10.62 -17.55
N LEU A 96 -12.23 -9.62 -16.90
CA LEU A 96 -13.20 -8.72 -17.56
C LEU A 96 -12.52 -7.75 -18.53
N GLN A 97 -11.33 -7.25 -18.18
CA GLN A 97 -10.63 -6.23 -18.97
C GLN A 97 -9.76 -6.83 -20.08
N HIS A 98 -9.16 -8.00 -19.84
CA HIS A 98 -8.19 -8.60 -20.74
C HIS A 98 -8.63 -9.98 -21.24
N ASP A 99 -8.24 -10.29 -22.47
CA ASP A 99 -8.13 -11.67 -22.92
C ASP A 99 -6.92 -12.29 -22.21
N CYS A 100 -7.18 -13.07 -21.16
CA CYS A 100 -6.13 -13.68 -20.35
C CYS A 100 -5.21 -14.60 -21.15
N LYS A 101 -5.70 -15.24 -22.22
CA LYS A 101 -4.88 -16.11 -23.06
C LYS A 101 -3.91 -15.26 -23.90
N CYS A 102 -4.41 -14.21 -24.53
CA CYS A 102 -3.58 -13.23 -25.24
C CYS A 102 -2.55 -12.59 -24.28
N LEU A 103 -3.01 -12.11 -23.12
CA LEU A 103 -2.16 -11.40 -22.16
C LEU A 103 -1.05 -12.29 -21.60
N ALA A 104 -1.33 -13.57 -21.35
CA ALA A 104 -0.31 -14.53 -20.94
C ALA A 104 0.73 -14.81 -22.04
N GLY A 105 0.30 -14.80 -23.31
CA GLY A 105 1.20 -14.88 -24.46
C GLY A 105 2.14 -13.68 -24.55
N GLU A 106 1.60 -12.46 -24.47
CA GLU A 106 2.39 -11.22 -24.44
C GLU A 106 3.31 -11.18 -23.22
N TYR A 107 2.83 -11.61 -22.05
CA TYR A 107 3.64 -11.72 -20.82
C TYR A 107 4.86 -12.61 -21.05
N LEU A 108 4.69 -13.77 -21.69
CA LEU A 108 5.81 -14.66 -22.01
C LEU A 108 6.83 -14.00 -22.93
N VAL A 109 6.36 -13.32 -23.99
CA VAL A 109 7.24 -12.58 -24.92
C VAL A 109 8.03 -11.50 -24.18
N ALA A 110 7.36 -10.66 -23.37
CA ALA A 110 8.01 -9.64 -22.57
C ALA A 110 9.01 -10.23 -21.57
N ARG A 111 8.69 -11.38 -20.98
CA ARG A 111 9.58 -12.12 -20.07
C ARG A 111 10.86 -12.57 -20.78
N MET A 112 10.74 -13.14 -21.98
CA MET A 112 11.88 -13.56 -22.78
C MET A 112 12.78 -12.38 -23.17
N SER A 113 12.19 -11.24 -23.52
CA SER A 113 12.94 -10.03 -23.88
C SER A 113 13.67 -9.41 -22.69
N ARG A 114 13.06 -9.44 -21.50
CA ARG A 114 13.64 -8.86 -20.27
C ARG A 114 14.65 -9.78 -19.57
N GLY A 115 14.54 -11.09 -19.77
CA GLY A 115 15.35 -12.10 -19.09
C GLY A 115 14.78 -12.54 -17.73
N ASP A 116 15.35 -13.60 -17.16
CA ASP A 116 14.83 -14.30 -15.97
C ASP A 116 14.93 -13.48 -14.67
N GLU A 117 15.83 -12.49 -14.61
CA GLU A 117 16.03 -11.62 -13.45
C GLU A 117 14.98 -10.51 -13.33
N ALA A 118 14.20 -10.26 -14.39
CA ALA A 118 13.18 -9.21 -14.34
C ALA A 118 12.09 -9.55 -13.32
N SER A 119 11.61 -8.53 -12.60
CA SER A 119 10.50 -8.72 -11.68
C SER A 119 9.18 -8.85 -12.43
N HIS A 120 8.23 -9.60 -11.86
CA HIS A 120 6.87 -9.72 -12.39
C HIS A 120 6.20 -8.34 -12.63
N LYS A 121 6.49 -7.33 -11.80
CA LYS A 121 5.97 -5.96 -11.98
C LYS A 121 6.48 -5.32 -13.28
N GLN A 122 7.77 -5.49 -13.61
CA GLN A 122 8.37 -4.94 -14.83
C GLN A 122 7.85 -5.64 -16.08
N VAL A 123 7.72 -6.98 -16.03
CA VAL A 123 7.19 -7.73 -17.18
C VAL A 123 5.72 -7.39 -17.40
N PHE A 124 4.94 -7.32 -16.31
CA PHE A 124 3.52 -6.97 -16.41
C PHE A 124 3.30 -5.53 -16.89
N SER A 125 4.14 -4.56 -16.48
CA SER A 125 3.99 -3.18 -16.95
C SER A 125 4.12 -3.04 -18.48
N ASP A 126 4.93 -3.89 -19.11
CA ASP A 126 5.15 -3.86 -20.56
C ASP A 126 3.92 -4.36 -21.34
N VAL A 127 3.13 -5.25 -20.73
CA VAL A 127 2.03 -5.95 -21.41
C VAL A 127 0.66 -5.50 -20.92
N ARG A 128 0.58 -4.71 -19.85
CA ARG A 128 -0.68 -4.28 -19.23
C ARG A 128 -1.59 -3.53 -20.19
N ALA A 129 -1.04 -2.84 -21.20
CA ALA A 129 -1.85 -2.14 -22.19
C ALA A 129 -2.31 -3.02 -23.36
N LEU A 130 -1.86 -4.26 -23.41
CA LEU A 130 -2.14 -5.20 -24.50
C LEU A 130 -3.35 -6.08 -24.18
N CYS A 131 -3.87 -6.75 -25.21
CA CYS A 131 -4.90 -7.78 -25.07
C CYS A 131 -6.17 -7.34 -24.33
N LEU A 132 -6.53 -6.05 -24.42
CA LEU A 132 -7.80 -5.55 -23.90
C LEU A 132 -8.97 -6.14 -24.69
N LYS A 133 -10.02 -6.58 -24.00
CA LYS A 133 -11.22 -7.15 -24.63
C LYS A 133 -12.02 -6.10 -25.40
N ASN A 134 -12.02 -4.86 -24.93
CA ASN A 134 -12.74 -3.76 -25.56
C ASN A 134 -11.76 -2.80 -26.23
N SER A 135 -12.06 -2.39 -27.47
CA SER A 135 -11.27 -1.42 -28.22
C SER A 135 -11.32 -0.01 -27.62
N GLU A 136 -12.38 0.32 -26.89
CA GLU A 136 -12.55 1.62 -26.23
C GLU A 136 -11.51 1.85 -25.11
N ASP A 137 -11.08 0.78 -24.44
CA ASP A 137 -10.08 0.83 -23.37
C ASP A 137 -8.67 1.18 -23.88
N LYS A 138 -8.40 1.03 -25.19
CA LYS A 138 -7.10 1.38 -25.79
C LYS A 138 -6.86 2.90 -25.84
N SER A 139 -7.92 3.70 -25.88
CA SER A 139 -7.81 5.16 -25.97
C SER A 139 -7.36 5.80 -24.65
N ALA A 140 -7.60 5.13 -23.51
CA ALA A 140 -7.21 5.62 -22.19
C ALA A 140 -5.71 5.44 -21.85
N LEU A 141 -4.95 4.73 -22.69
CA LEU A 141 -3.57 4.34 -22.39
C LEU A 141 -2.50 5.05 -23.23
N ASN A 142 -2.87 5.80 -24.26
CA ASN A 142 -1.92 6.43 -25.19
C ASN A 142 -1.78 7.96 -25.02
N SER A 143 -2.34 8.55 -23.96
CA SER A 143 -2.30 10.01 -23.74
C SER A 143 -1.25 10.40 -22.70
N ASP A 144 0.02 10.05 -22.91
CA ASP A 144 1.08 10.41 -21.94
C ASP A 144 2.48 10.50 -22.57
N GLN A 145 2.77 11.61 -23.27
CA GLN A 145 4.13 12.12 -23.47
C GLN A 145 4.10 13.66 -23.53
N GLY A 146 3.86 14.26 -22.37
CA GLY A 146 4.11 15.66 -22.09
C GLY A 146 4.17 15.78 -20.58
N GLU A 147 5.14 16.51 -20.05
CA GLU A 147 5.21 16.89 -18.62
C GLU A 147 4.07 17.89 -18.32
N GLU A 148 2.84 17.42 -18.55
CA GLU A 148 1.61 18.06 -18.20
C GLU A 148 1.37 17.64 -16.75
N ARG A 149 1.13 18.65 -15.91
CA ARG A 149 0.77 18.46 -14.52
C ARG A 149 -0.48 17.59 -14.48
N GLU A 150 -0.32 16.26 -14.37
CA GLU A 150 -1.38 15.27 -14.55
C GLU A 150 -2.65 15.78 -13.86
N GLU A 151 -3.59 16.26 -14.67
CA GLU A 151 -4.83 16.79 -14.14
C GLU A 151 -5.56 15.62 -13.49
N PHE A 152 -5.79 15.71 -12.17
CA PHE A 152 -6.52 14.67 -11.47
C PHE A 152 -7.89 14.53 -12.10
N THR A 153 -8.24 13.31 -12.50
CA THR A 153 -9.57 13.03 -13.03
C THR A 153 -10.62 13.32 -11.96
N GLU A 154 -11.84 13.68 -12.36
CA GLU A 154 -12.94 13.92 -11.40
C GLU A 154 -13.16 12.71 -10.48
N ALA A 155 -12.96 11.49 -11.00
CA ALA A 155 -13.04 10.26 -10.22
C ALA A 155 -11.97 10.17 -9.12
N GLU A 156 -10.73 10.57 -9.42
CA GLU A 156 -9.63 10.60 -8.44
C GLU A 156 -9.86 11.67 -7.37
N VAL A 157 -10.33 12.86 -7.76
CA VAL A 157 -10.70 13.92 -6.81
C VAL A 157 -11.81 13.43 -5.87
N LYS A 158 -12.81 12.72 -6.42
CA LYS A 158 -13.89 12.14 -5.62
C LYS A 158 -13.39 11.06 -4.66
N GLU A 159 -12.47 10.20 -5.09
CA GLU A 159 -11.86 9.17 -4.23
C GLU A 159 -11.00 9.81 -3.12
N ALA A 160 -10.24 10.86 -3.44
CA ALA A 160 -9.48 11.64 -2.47
C ALA A 160 -10.37 12.25 -1.39
N ASN A 161 -11.45 12.92 -1.81
CA ASN A 161 -12.41 13.53 -0.89
C ASN A 161 -13.07 12.49 0.00
N TYR A 162 -13.40 11.32 -0.55
CA TYR A 162 -13.94 10.22 0.24
C TYR A 162 -12.96 9.70 1.31
N VAL A 163 -11.67 9.53 0.96
CA VAL A 163 -10.63 9.13 1.93
C VAL A 163 -10.42 10.20 2.99
N PHE A 164 -10.44 11.47 2.60
CA PHE A 164 -10.36 12.60 3.52
C PHE A 164 -11.52 12.61 4.52
N GLU A 165 -12.75 12.52 4.04
CA GLU A 165 -13.95 12.49 4.88
C GLU A 165 -13.95 11.28 5.82
N TRP A 166 -13.60 10.11 5.31
CA TRP A 166 -13.46 8.90 6.12
C TRP A 166 -12.40 9.07 7.23
N CYS A 167 -11.25 9.64 6.89
CA CYS A 167 -10.20 9.92 7.87
C CYS A 167 -10.69 10.91 8.93
N GLN A 168 -11.45 11.94 8.55
CA GLN A 168 -12.00 12.91 9.52
C GLN A 168 -13.11 12.34 10.41
N ALA A 169 -13.91 11.41 9.88
CA ALA A 169 -15.03 10.82 10.60
C ALA A 169 -14.59 9.81 11.67
N ASP A 170 -13.44 9.18 11.52
CA ASP A 170 -12.89 8.26 12.52
C ASP A 170 -12.35 9.02 13.75
N ALA A 171 -12.55 8.45 14.95
CA ALA A 171 -12.16 9.11 16.20
C ALA A 171 -10.64 9.20 16.40
N TYR A 172 -9.88 8.30 15.78
CA TYR A 172 -8.44 8.14 15.98
C TYR A 172 -7.63 8.58 14.76
N MET A 173 -8.13 8.37 13.54
CA MET A 173 -7.37 8.69 12.32
C MET A 173 -6.85 10.13 12.28
N PRO A 174 -7.60 11.19 12.64
CA PRO A 174 -7.09 12.57 12.64
C PRO A 174 -6.02 12.83 13.70
N ILE A 175 -5.94 11.99 14.74
CA ILE A 175 -4.92 12.08 15.79
C ILE A 175 -3.59 11.53 15.27
N TYR A 176 -3.64 10.42 14.53
CA TYR A 176 -2.44 9.74 14.03
C TYR A 176 -1.97 10.27 12.67
N HIS A 177 -2.89 10.71 11.81
CA HIS A 177 -2.63 11.07 10.42
C HIS A 177 -3.13 12.47 10.05
N ASP A 178 -2.40 13.16 9.19
CA ASP A 178 -2.89 14.35 8.51
C ASP A 178 -3.80 13.86 7.38
N CYS A 179 -5.11 14.02 7.56
CA CYS A 179 -6.10 13.51 6.62
C CYS A 179 -5.97 14.11 5.21
N LYS A 180 -5.46 15.34 5.06
CA LYS A 180 -5.27 15.94 3.73
C LYS A 180 -4.09 15.28 3.03
N CYS A 181 -2.97 15.16 3.74
CA CYS A 181 -1.79 14.45 3.24
C CYS A 181 -2.13 12.99 2.90
N LEU A 182 -2.86 12.30 3.78
CA LEU A 182 -3.23 10.89 3.57
C LEU A 182 -4.11 10.72 2.32
N ALA A 183 -5.06 11.63 2.09
CA ALA A 183 -5.89 11.60 0.89
C ALA A 183 -5.08 11.83 -0.39
N SER A 184 -4.10 12.75 -0.39
CA SER A 184 -3.23 12.96 -1.55
C SER A 184 -2.31 11.76 -1.82
N GLU A 185 -1.69 11.20 -0.77
CA GLU A 185 -0.85 10.01 -0.88
C GLU A 185 -1.64 8.79 -1.36
N PHE A 186 -2.90 8.69 -0.95
CA PHE A 186 -3.79 7.65 -1.41
C PHE A 186 -4.00 7.72 -2.93
N VAL A 187 -4.29 8.90 -3.49
CA VAL A 187 -4.46 9.06 -4.95
C VAL A 187 -3.15 8.81 -5.70
N ALA A 188 -2.02 9.31 -5.20
CA ALA A 188 -0.72 9.04 -5.79
C ALA A 188 -0.45 7.52 -5.86
N LYS A 189 -0.76 6.81 -4.77
CA LYS A 189 -0.60 5.35 -4.71
C LYS A 189 -1.59 4.61 -5.58
N ARG A 190 -2.82 5.11 -5.70
CA ARG A 190 -3.85 4.60 -6.61
C ARG A 190 -3.39 4.71 -8.08
N LYS A 191 -2.78 5.82 -8.47
CA LYS A 191 -2.19 5.98 -9.81
C LYS A 191 -1.08 4.98 -10.06
N GLU A 192 -0.14 4.83 -9.11
CA GLU A 192 0.98 3.90 -9.22
C GLU A 192 0.52 2.43 -9.37
N LEU A 193 -0.47 2.02 -8.57
CA LEU A 193 -0.92 0.62 -8.52
C LEU A 193 -2.08 0.32 -9.48
N GLY A 194 -2.74 1.36 -10.01
CA GLY A 194 -3.95 1.26 -10.82
C GLY A 194 -5.23 1.04 -10.01
N ARG A 195 -6.32 0.77 -10.74
CA ARG A 195 -7.67 0.58 -10.19
C ARG A 195 -7.89 -0.75 -9.45
N LEU A 196 -6.95 -1.69 -9.54
CA LEU A 196 -7.12 -3.05 -9.03
C LEU A 196 -7.10 -3.15 -7.48
N PRO A 197 -6.16 -2.52 -6.75
CA PRO A 197 -6.09 -2.74 -5.30
C PRO A 197 -7.30 -2.18 -4.57
N SER A 198 -7.76 -2.85 -3.53
CA SER A 198 -8.80 -2.29 -2.66
C SER A 198 -8.28 -1.05 -1.94
N ARG A 199 -9.19 -0.16 -1.53
CA ARG A 199 -8.85 1.00 -0.68
C ARG A 199 -8.04 0.59 0.54
N ASP A 200 -8.49 -0.45 1.24
CA ASP A 200 -7.85 -0.92 2.46
C ASP A 200 -6.44 -1.49 2.19
N SER A 201 -6.24 -2.13 1.02
CA SER A 201 -4.91 -2.56 0.57
C SER A 201 -3.99 -1.36 0.37
N ILE A 202 -4.44 -0.29 -0.30
CA ILE A 202 -3.64 0.92 -0.49
C ILE A 202 -3.32 1.58 0.85
N LEU A 203 -4.32 1.80 1.69
CA LEU A 203 -4.14 2.40 3.03
C LEU A 203 -3.19 1.58 3.89
N SER A 204 -3.17 0.25 3.74
CA SER A 204 -2.22 -0.60 4.45
C SER A 204 -0.76 -0.34 4.06
N THR A 205 -0.50 0.08 2.82
CA THR A 205 0.84 0.47 2.34
C THR A 205 1.25 1.86 2.79
N LEU A 206 0.28 2.71 3.16
CA LEU A 206 0.50 4.07 3.65
C LEU A 206 0.62 4.15 5.17
N LYS A 207 0.73 3.00 5.85
CA LYS A 207 0.97 2.95 7.30
C LYS A 207 2.31 3.58 7.64
N GLY A 208 2.29 4.66 8.41
CA GLY A 208 3.49 5.41 8.78
C GLY A 208 3.81 6.58 7.85
N VAL A 209 2.91 6.94 6.94
CA VAL A 209 3.00 8.13 6.10
C VAL A 209 2.03 9.20 6.64
N CYS A 210 2.33 10.48 6.41
CA CYS A 210 1.46 11.60 6.77
C CYS A 210 1.14 11.65 8.26
N LEU A 211 2.15 11.50 9.12
CA LEU A 211 1.94 11.47 10.57
C LEU A 211 1.56 12.86 11.11
N ASN A 212 0.58 12.94 12.00
CA ASN A 212 0.09 14.21 12.54
C ASN A 212 0.65 14.51 13.92
N GLY A 213 1.88 15.03 13.99
CA GLY A 213 2.50 15.36 15.27
C GLY A 213 1.71 16.42 16.06
N THR A 214 1.07 17.37 15.38
CA THR A 214 0.29 18.44 16.05
C THR A 214 -0.91 17.88 16.81
N GLN A 215 -1.76 17.08 16.15
CA GLN A 215 -2.92 16.48 16.81
C GLN A 215 -2.50 15.45 17.86
N MET A 216 -1.43 14.69 17.59
CA MET A 216 -0.84 13.77 18.56
C MET A 216 -0.38 14.49 19.83
N ALA A 217 0.31 15.64 19.70
CA ALA A 217 0.72 16.46 20.84
C ALA A 217 -0.50 16.92 21.65
N GLY A 218 -1.53 17.46 20.97
CA GLY A 218 -2.75 17.92 21.62
C GLY A 218 -3.47 16.80 22.38
N PHE A 219 -3.55 15.60 21.77
CA PHE A 219 -4.12 14.41 22.39
C PHE A 219 -3.34 13.97 23.62
N LEU A 220 -2.02 13.79 23.50
CA LEU A 220 -1.16 13.33 24.59
C LEU A 220 -1.09 14.32 25.75
N TYR A 221 -1.10 15.62 25.45
CA TYR A 221 -1.16 16.65 26.49
C TYR A 221 -2.42 16.47 27.33
N LYS A 222 -3.60 16.44 26.66
CA LYS A 222 -4.90 16.27 27.31
C LYS A 222 -4.97 14.97 28.13
N ASP A 223 -4.49 13.86 27.57
CA ASP A 223 -4.46 12.59 28.27
C ASP A 223 -3.58 12.65 29.53
N CYS A 224 -2.38 13.22 29.41
CA CYS A 224 -1.43 13.39 30.51
C CYS A 224 -2.00 14.22 31.67
N ILE A 225 -2.62 15.37 31.39
CA ILE A 225 -3.22 16.21 32.45
C ILE A 225 -4.49 15.61 33.05
N SER A 226 -5.22 14.76 32.30
CA SER A 226 -6.45 14.13 32.79
C SER A 226 -6.21 13.00 33.80
N LYS A 227 -4.99 12.44 33.84
CA LYS A 227 -4.63 11.27 34.65
C LYS A 227 -3.43 11.54 35.58
N PRO A 228 -3.52 12.53 36.50
CA PRO A 228 -2.40 12.91 37.36
C PRO A 228 -1.90 11.76 38.26
N ALA A 229 -2.77 10.81 38.62
CA ALA A 229 -2.40 9.65 39.43
C ALA A 229 -1.42 8.68 38.74
N LEU A 230 -1.30 8.74 37.41
CA LEU A 230 -0.36 7.92 36.63
C LEU A 230 0.99 8.61 36.41
N LEU A 231 1.13 9.86 36.86
CA LEU A 231 2.34 10.65 36.68
C LEU A 231 3.35 10.40 37.81
N PRO A 232 4.65 10.66 37.57
CA PRO A 232 5.66 10.57 38.61
C PRO A 232 5.32 11.43 39.84
N LEU A 233 5.43 10.84 41.03
CA LEU A 233 5.03 11.48 42.30
C LEU A 233 5.80 12.77 42.64
N HIS A 234 6.98 12.98 42.04
CA HIS A 234 7.89 14.09 42.35
C HIS A 234 7.86 15.21 41.30
N LEU A 235 6.83 15.28 40.46
CA LEU A 235 6.68 16.37 39.51
C LEU A 235 6.30 17.67 40.23
N LYS A 236 7.18 18.69 40.14
CA LYS A 236 6.89 20.03 40.67
C LYS A 236 5.81 20.77 39.87
N ASN A 237 5.78 20.56 38.55
CA ASN A 237 4.84 21.21 37.66
C ASN A 237 4.33 20.22 36.60
N VAL A 238 3.15 19.65 36.88
CA VAL A 238 2.48 18.68 36.00
C VAL A 238 2.24 19.26 34.60
N LYS A 239 1.79 20.51 34.49
CA LYS A 239 1.51 21.14 33.19
C LYS A 239 2.76 21.23 32.32
N LYS A 240 3.87 21.73 32.87
CA LYS A 240 5.15 21.82 32.14
C LYS A 240 5.68 20.44 31.75
N PHE A 241 5.51 19.44 32.62
CA PHE A 241 5.88 18.06 32.30
C PHE A 241 5.06 17.52 31.11
N CYS A 242 3.73 17.63 31.16
CA CYS A 242 2.85 17.15 30.10
C CYS A 242 3.09 17.88 28.77
N GLU A 243 3.38 19.18 28.81
CA GLU A 243 3.75 19.97 27.63
C GLU A 243 5.08 19.47 27.01
N CYS A 244 6.11 19.27 27.84
CA CYS A 244 7.36 18.67 27.37
C CYS A 244 7.12 17.29 26.75
N TYR A 245 6.38 16.43 27.46
CA TYR A 245 6.12 15.05 27.03
C TYR A 245 5.40 15.01 25.68
N ALA A 246 4.31 15.75 25.55
CA ALA A 246 3.51 15.81 24.33
C ALA A 246 4.33 16.31 23.13
N ASN A 247 5.08 17.40 23.30
CA ASN A 247 5.86 18.01 22.21
C ASN A 247 7.05 17.14 21.79
N GLN A 248 7.79 16.58 22.75
CA GLN A 248 8.92 15.69 22.46
C GLN A 248 8.44 14.38 21.82
N PHE A 249 7.28 13.85 22.24
CA PHE A 249 6.71 12.65 21.62
C PHE A 249 6.27 12.95 20.20
N ALA A 250 5.51 14.03 19.97
CA ALA A 250 5.06 14.43 18.64
C ALA A 250 6.22 14.58 17.65
N LYS A 251 7.30 15.26 18.07
CA LYS A 251 8.52 15.39 17.26
C LYS A 251 9.15 14.04 16.91
N GLY A 252 9.25 13.13 17.89
CA GLY A 252 9.77 11.79 17.63
C GLY A 252 8.83 10.92 16.81
N PHE A 253 7.52 11.16 16.91
CA PHE A 253 6.48 10.45 16.17
C PHE A 253 6.52 10.81 14.69
N GLU A 254 6.62 12.10 14.36
CA GLU A 254 6.88 12.55 12.97
C GLU A 254 8.20 11.97 12.44
N GLY A 255 9.23 11.83 13.29
CA GLY A 255 10.49 11.18 12.94
C GLY A 255 10.38 9.68 12.63
N LEU A 256 9.22 9.04 12.85
CA LEU A 256 8.94 7.67 12.42
C LEU A 256 8.36 7.61 10.99
N GLU A 257 8.18 8.74 10.32
CA GLU A 257 7.62 8.80 8.97
C GLU A 257 8.45 7.95 7.99
N GLY A 258 7.75 7.20 7.13
CA GLY A 258 8.36 6.24 6.20
C GLY A 258 8.80 4.92 6.85
N THR A 259 8.69 4.80 8.17
CA THR A 259 8.90 3.53 8.88
C THR A 259 7.58 2.92 9.34
N ARG A 260 7.56 1.60 9.54
CA ARG A 260 6.38 0.92 10.07
C ARG A 260 6.15 1.35 11.53
N VAL A 261 5.18 2.25 11.73
CA VAL A 261 4.69 2.60 13.07
C VAL A 261 4.08 1.37 13.72
N SER A 262 4.61 1.01 14.89
CA SER A 262 4.18 -0.16 15.66
C SER A 262 4.00 0.22 17.13
N SER A 263 3.32 -0.63 17.89
CA SER A 263 3.24 -0.51 19.35
C SER A 263 4.62 -0.49 20.01
N ASN A 264 5.59 -1.23 19.45
CA ASN A 264 6.95 -1.28 19.95
C ASN A 264 7.70 0.04 19.74
N SER A 265 7.64 0.63 18.53
CA SER A 265 8.33 1.90 18.24
C SER A 265 7.71 3.07 19.01
N THR A 266 6.38 3.15 19.05
CA THR A 266 5.67 4.17 19.83
C THR A 266 5.89 4.01 21.34
N GLY A 267 5.87 2.79 21.87
CA GLY A 267 6.16 2.52 23.28
C GLY A 267 7.61 2.85 23.68
N ALA A 268 8.58 2.56 22.82
CA ALA A 268 9.97 2.95 23.04
C ALA A 268 10.13 4.48 23.06
N LEU A 269 9.52 5.16 22.09
CA LEU A 269 9.49 6.62 22.02
C LEU A 269 8.87 7.23 23.29
N ALA A 270 7.73 6.70 23.75
CA ALA A 270 7.07 7.16 24.97
C ALA A 270 7.99 7.09 26.20
N ARG A 271 8.70 5.97 26.40
CA ARG A 271 9.63 5.80 27.53
C ARG A 271 10.81 6.77 27.47
N MET A 272 11.41 6.92 26.29
CA MET A 272 12.53 7.84 26.07
C MET A 272 12.11 9.29 26.38
N THR A 273 10.98 9.71 25.83
CA THR A 273 10.44 11.07 26.03
C THR A 273 10.09 11.33 27.48
N MET A 274 9.44 10.37 28.16
CA MET A 274 9.10 10.50 29.57
C MET A 274 10.35 10.69 30.45
N SER A 275 11.40 9.88 30.23
CA SER A 275 12.67 10.00 30.95
C SER A 275 13.33 11.37 30.74
N LYS A 276 13.37 11.84 29.48
CA LYS A 276 13.91 13.16 29.12
C LYS A 276 13.21 14.30 29.87
N CYS A 277 11.88 14.34 29.81
CA CYS A 277 11.10 15.40 30.45
C CYS A 277 11.15 15.35 32.00
N GLN A 278 11.29 14.16 32.60
CA GLN A 278 11.52 14.04 34.04
C GLN A 278 12.86 14.67 34.44
N ASN A 279 13.92 14.43 33.66
CA ASN A 279 15.25 14.97 33.93
C ASN A 279 15.29 16.49 33.77
N GLU A 280 14.62 17.05 32.75
CA GLU A 280 14.49 18.50 32.59
C GLU A 280 13.81 19.17 33.80
N GLN A 281 12.77 18.54 34.38
CA GLN A 281 12.12 19.07 35.60
C GLN A 281 13.03 19.05 36.84
N ARG A 282 14.04 18.16 36.89
CA ARG A 282 15.00 18.08 38.00
C ARG A 282 16.09 19.14 37.89
N THR A 283 16.60 19.42 36.68
CA THR A 283 17.70 20.39 36.49
C THR A 283 17.29 21.82 36.83
N PHE A 284 16.04 22.21 36.61
CA PHE A 284 15.51 23.52 37.03
C PHE A 284 15.46 23.75 38.55
N THR A 285 15.85 22.78 39.37
CA THR A 285 15.77 22.88 40.83
C THR A 285 17.08 23.17 41.52
N LEU A 286 18.18 23.18 40.76
CA LEU A 286 19.53 23.40 41.28
C LEU A 286 20.08 24.81 40.97
N ASN A 287 19.29 25.66 40.30
CA ASN A 287 19.57 27.07 40.03
C ASN A 287 18.57 27.95 40.78
#